data_AF-A0A833SGQ4-F1
#
_entry.id   AF-A0A833SGQ4-F1
#
_cell.length_a   1.000
_cell.length_b   1.000
_cell.length_c   1.000
_cell.angle_alpha   90.00
_cell.angle_beta   90.00
_cell.angle_gamma   90.00
#
_symmetry.space_group_name_H-M   'P 1'
#
loop_
_entity.id
_entity.type
_entity.pdbx_description
1 polymer ?
#
loop_
_entity_poly.entity_id
_entity_poly.type
_entity_poly.pdbx_seq_one_letter_code
_entity_poly.pdbx_strand_id
1 'polypeptide(L)'
;MMGDLFIGHDMPEPPKESFFKGLFGVGESSGRASRTVAKHIPGPNAGAESLRERVTTATGEVNMAHQMVLERGEKLSQLEERTARMMSEAEGFSQSAHGLMLKYKDKKWYQL
;
A
#
# COMPACT_ATOMS: atom_id res chain seq x y z
N MET A 1 11.66 -43.06 -68.37
CA MET A 1 11.33 -43.07 -66.92
C MET A 1 11.72 -41.72 -66.37
N MET A 2 10.77 -41.02 -65.71
CA MET A 2 10.92 -40.02 -64.63
C MET A 2 11.86 -38.83 -64.86
N GLY A 3 11.53 -37.60 -64.51
CA GLY A 3 10.45 -37.07 -63.69
C GLY A 3 10.85 -35.66 -63.26
N ASP A 4 9.93 -34.73 -63.48
CA ASP A 4 9.59 -33.54 -62.70
C ASP A 4 10.60 -32.46 -62.27
N LEU A 5 10.08 -31.24 -62.51
CA LEU A 5 10.07 -30.04 -61.68
C LEU A 5 11.41 -29.29 -61.49
N PHE A 6 11.74 -28.45 -62.47
CA PHE A 6 12.47 -27.21 -62.18
C PHE A 6 11.45 -26.09 -61.90
N ILE A 7 11.33 -25.69 -60.63
CA ILE A 7 10.67 -24.43 -60.26
C ILE A 7 11.77 -23.37 -60.23
N GLY A 8 11.69 -22.38 -61.11
CA GLY A 8 12.59 -21.24 -61.07
C GLY A 8 12.44 -20.51 -59.74
N HIS A 9 13.49 -20.50 -58.92
CA HIS A 9 13.56 -19.67 -57.72
C HIS A 9 14.15 -18.32 -58.11
N ASP A 10 13.43 -17.23 -57.83
CA ASP A 10 13.95 -15.88 -58.07
C ASP A 10 15.16 -15.62 -57.19
N MET A 11 16.22 -15.05 -57.77
CA MET A 11 17.45 -14.76 -57.04
C MET A 11 17.14 -13.75 -55.91
N PRO A 12 17.58 -13.96 -54.65
CA PRO A 12 17.34 -12.99 -53.59
C PRO A 12 17.98 -11.65 -53.99
N GLU A 13 17.20 -10.58 -53.87
CA GLU A 13 17.62 -9.22 -54.21
C GLU A 13 18.94 -8.89 -53.48
N PRO A 14 19.95 -8.30 -54.16
CA PRO A 14 21.20 -7.96 -53.52
C PRO A 14 20.94 -7.10 -52.29
N PRO A 15 21.66 -7.31 -51.17
CA PRO A 15 21.45 -6.54 -49.96
C PRO A 15 21.54 -5.04 -50.27
N LYS A 16 20.54 -4.27 -49.84
CA LYS A 16 20.51 -2.81 -50.04
C LYS A 16 21.85 -2.23 -49.55
N GLU A 17 22.50 -1.42 -50.39
CA GLU A 17 23.81 -0.79 -50.11
C GLU A 17 23.87 -0.04 -48.77
N SER A 18 22.70 0.27 -48.19
CA SER A 18 22.53 0.85 -46.86
C SER A 18 22.98 -0.04 -45.69
N PHE A 19 23.17 -1.36 -45.87
CA PHE A 19 23.57 -2.26 -44.78
C PHE A 19 24.97 -1.93 -44.21
N PHE A 20 25.93 -1.57 -45.08
CA PHE A 20 27.30 -1.24 -44.64
C PHE A 20 27.52 0.24 -44.31
N LYS A 21 26.63 1.13 -44.78
CA LYS A 21 26.78 2.58 -44.54
C LYS A 21 26.54 2.98 -43.08
N GLY A 22 25.82 2.15 -42.30
CA GLY A 22 25.62 2.37 -40.85
C GLY A 22 26.76 1.87 -39.96
N LEU A 23 27.61 0.94 -40.43
CA LEU A 23 28.58 0.25 -39.57
C LEU A 23 30.01 0.81 -39.67
N PHE A 24 30.38 1.49 -40.77
CA PHE A 24 31.74 2.06 -40.95
C PHE A 24 31.79 3.49 -41.52
N GLY A 25 30.64 4.17 -41.64
CA GLY A 25 30.57 5.53 -42.20
C GLY A 25 30.86 6.63 -41.17
N VAL A 26 32.13 6.95 -40.95
CA VAL A 26 32.54 8.19 -40.29
C VAL A 26 32.30 9.35 -41.26
N GLY A 27 31.30 10.18 -40.98
CA GLY A 27 31.15 11.53 -41.49
C GLY A 27 30.56 11.65 -42.90
N GLU A 28 29.28 12.04 -42.99
CA GLU A 28 28.74 12.87 -44.09
C GLU A 28 27.24 13.22 -43.88
N SER A 29 26.87 13.68 -42.69
CA SER A 29 25.57 14.33 -42.47
C SER A 29 25.66 15.47 -41.46
N SER A 30 26.67 16.33 -41.62
CA SER A 30 26.77 17.63 -40.94
C SER A 30 25.82 18.65 -41.59
N GLY A 31 24.50 18.47 -41.47
CA GLY A 31 23.59 19.46 -42.07
C GLY A 31 22.09 19.35 -41.83
N ARG A 32 21.57 18.26 -41.23
CA ARG A 32 20.17 18.24 -40.79
C ARG A 32 20.09 18.01 -39.29
N ALA A 33 19.51 18.98 -38.58
CA ALA A 33 19.09 18.78 -37.20
C ALA A 33 18.08 17.62 -37.16
N SER A 34 18.53 16.46 -36.68
CA SER A 34 17.66 15.33 -36.41
C SER A 34 16.60 15.78 -35.39
N ARG A 35 15.34 15.87 -35.80
CA ARG A 35 14.20 16.14 -34.91
C ARG A 35 13.79 14.89 -34.12
N THR A 36 14.68 13.92 -33.92
CA THR A 36 14.46 12.86 -32.95
C THR A 36 14.69 13.46 -31.57
N VAL A 37 13.61 13.94 -30.94
CA VAL A 37 13.58 14.15 -29.49
C VAL A 37 14.13 12.87 -28.87
N ALA A 38 15.32 12.95 -28.28
CA ALA A 38 15.89 11.84 -27.54
C ALA A 38 14.90 11.52 -26.41
N LYS A 39 14.25 10.37 -26.48
CA LYS A 39 13.45 9.86 -25.36
C LYS A 39 14.46 9.63 -24.23
N HIS A 40 14.51 10.53 -23.27
CA HIS A 40 15.32 10.37 -22.06
C HIS A 40 14.84 9.09 -21.39
N ILE A 41 15.61 8.01 -21.52
CA ILE A 41 15.38 6.76 -20.78
C ILE A 41 15.99 7.02 -19.41
N PRO A 42 15.15 7.28 -18.38
CA PRO A 42 15.67 7.58 -17.07
C PRO A 42 16.41 6.33 -16.58
N GLY A 43 17.67 6.48 -16.14
CA GLY A 43 18.47 5.36 -15.66
C GLY A 43 17.82 4.65 -14.46
N PRO A 44 18.34 3.50 -14.00
CA PRO A 44 17.73 2.65 -12.96
C PRO A 44 17.29 3.39 -11.68
N ASN A 45 17.91 4.54 -11.39
CA ASN A 45 17.69 5.32 -10.17
C ASN A 45 16.79 6.56 -10.36
N ALA A 46 16.22 6.78 -11.56
CA ALA A 46 15.50 8.01 -11.85
C ALA A 46 14.18 8.21 -11.07
N GLY A 47 13.68 7.18 -10.41
CA GLY A 47 12.56 7.25 -9.46
C GLY A 47 12.97 6.94 -8.01
N ALA A 48 14.27 6.76 -7.73
CA ALA A 48 14.72 6.31 -6.42
C ALA A 48 14.54 7.39 -5.34
N GLU A 49 14.77 8.66 -5.66
CA GLU A 49 14.59 9.78 -4.71
C GLU A 49 13.12 10.00 -4.36
N SER A 50 12.22 10.00 -5.34
CA SER A 50 10.78 10.11 -5.07
C SER A 50 10.23 8.91 -4.30
N LEU A 51 10.78 7.72 -4.53
CA LEU A 51 10.47 6.53 -3.74
C LEU A 51 10.98 6.66 -2.29
N ARG A 52 12.21 7.13 -2.09
CA ARG A 52 12.81 7.37 -0.76
C ARG A 52 12.01 8.39 0.04
N GLU A 53 11.59 9.48 -0.59
CA GLU A 53 10.73 10.49 0.04
C GLU A 53 9.42 9.87 0.52
N ARG A 54 8.71 9.14 -0.36
CA ARG A 54 7.45 8.46 -0.03
C ARG A 54 7.61 7.45 1.12
N VAL A 55 8.68 6.66 1.10
CA VAL A 55 8.97 5.68 2.16
C VAL A 55 9.25 6.38 3.49
N THR A 56 9.96 7.51 3.47
CA THR A 56 10.27 8.28 4.68
C THR A 56 8.99 8.85 5.30
N THR A 57 8.11 9.45 4.49
CA THR A 57 6.81 9.96 4.95
C THR A 57 5.94 8.84 5.50
N ALA A 58 5.78 7.74 4.76
CA ALA A 58 4.97 6.59 5.20
C ALA A 58 5.48 6.00 6.51
N THR A 59 6.81 5.88 6.68
CA THR A 59 7.40 5.39 7.92
C THR A 59 7.15 6.35 9.10
N GLY A 60 7.20 7.66 8.85
CA GLY A 60 6.85 8.67 9.85
C GLY A 60 5.39 8.54 10.34
N GLU A 61 4.46 8.37 9.41
CA GLU A 61 3.04 8.15 9.72
C GLU A 61 2.81 6.87 10.52
N VAL A 62 3.48 5.77 10.15
CA VAL A 62 3.41 4.50 10.87
C VAL A 62 3.95 4.64 12.29
N ASN A 63 5.06 5.35 12.49
CA ASN A 63 5.61 5.59 13.83
C ASN A 63 4.65 6.41 14.71
N MET A 64 4.01 7.44 14.15
CA MET A 64 2.98 8.21 14.87
C MET A 64 1.77 7.32 15.21
N ALA A 65 1.30 6.51 14.28
CA ALA A 65 0.20 5.57 14.50
C ALA A 65 0.55 4.55 15.60
N HIS A 66 1.79 4.04 15.60
CA HIS A 66 2.28 3.13 16.63
C HIS A 66 2.22 3.77 18.03
N GLN A 67 2.71 5.01 18.17
CA GLN A 67 2.65 5.74 19.44
C GLN A 67 1.21 5.91 19.93
N MET A 68 0.28 6.29 19.04
CA MET A 68 -1.14 6.42 19.39
C MET A 68 -1.76 5.09 19.85
N VAL A 69 -1.35 3.97 19.24
CA VAL A 69 -1.81 2.64 19.64
C VAL A 69 -1.28 2.26 21.03
N LEU A 70 -0.03 2.61 21.36
CA LEU A 70 0.52 2.38 22.70
C LEU A 70 -0.25 3.16 23.77
N GLU A 71 -0.48 4.45 23.56
CA GLU A 71 -1.26 5.28 24.47
C GLU A 71 -2.71 4.78 24.62
N ARG A 72 -3.31 4.33 23.52
CA ARG A 72 -4.63 3.69 23.55
C ARG A 72 -4.60 2.41 24.38
N GLY A 73 -3.55 1.59 24.25
CA GLY A 73 -3.37 0.37 25.03
C GLY A 73 -3.32 0.65 26.53
N GLU A 74 -2.55 1.65 26.95
CA GLU A 74 -2.47 2.07 28.35
C GLU A 74 -3.84 2.56 28.86
N LYS A 75 -4.52 3.43 28.10
CA LYS A 75 -5.85 3.94 28.45
C LYS A 75 -6.89 2.83 28.56
N LEU A 76 -6.84 1.83 27.69
CA LEU A 76 -7.74 0.67 27.75
C LEU A 76 -7.47 -0.20 28.97
N SER A 77 -6.21 -0.41 29.35
CA SER A 77 -5.87 -1.15 30.57
C SER A 77 -6.39 -0.43 31.82
N GLN A 78 -6.23 0.89 31.91
CA GLN A 78 -6.81 1.69 33.00
C GLN A 78 -8.34 1.66 33.00
N LEU A 79 -8.96 1.68 31.81
CA LEU A 79 -10.41 1.59 31.66
C LEU A 79 -10.93 0.24 32.18
N GLU A 80 -10.28 -0.87 31.82
CA GLU A 80 -10.64 -2.21 32.29
C GLU A 80 -10.69 -2.28 33.83
N GLU A 81 -9.64 -1.80 34.51
CA GLU A 81 -9.59 -1.80 35.98
C GLU A 81 -10.71 -0.95 36.60
N ARG A 82 -11.01 0.20 36.00
CA ARG A 82 -12.11 1.07 36.46
C ARG A 82 -13.47 0.43 36.21
N THR A 83 -13.68 -0.20 35.06
CA THR A 83 -14.93 -0.88 34.71
C THR A 83 -15.15 -2.12 35.59
N ALA A 84 -14.10 -2.87 35.93
CA ALA A 84 -14.20 -3.99 36.87
C ALA A 84 -14.64 -3.52 38.26
N ARG A 85 -14.05 -2.43 38.78
CA ARG A 85 -14.50 -1.81 40.04
C ARG A 85 -15.94 -1.33 39.96
N MET A 86 -16.30 -0.62 38.89
CA MET A 86 -17.67 -0.16 38.66
C MET A 86 -18.68 -1.31 38.64
N MET A 87 -18.33 -2.45 38.02
CA MET A 87 -19.17 -3.64 38.01
C MET A 87 -19.42 -4.17 39.42
N SER A 88 -18.36 -4.29 40.23
CA SER A 88 -18.50 -4.73 41.63
C SER A 88 -19.36 -3.77 42.47
N GLU A 89 -19.18 -2.46 42.29
CA GLU A 89 -20.01 -1.45 42.96
C GLU A 89 -21.47 -1.50 42.51
N ALA A 90 -21.72 -1.70 41.21
CA ALA A 90 -23.07 -1.83 40.66
C ALA A 90 -23.78 -3.09 41.20
N GLU A 91 -23.07 -4.20 41.35
CA GLU A 91 -23.61 -5.41 41.98
C GLU A 91 -23.98 -5.16 43.45
N GLY A 92 -23.10 -4.52 44.22
CA GLY A 92 -23.38 -4.16 45.62
C GLY A 92 -24.56 -3.20 45.76
N PHE A 93 -24.66 -2.21 44.87
CA PHE A 93 -25.79 -1.29 44.80
C PHE A 93 -27.09 -2.02 44.48
N SER A 94 -27.08 -2.93 43.49
CA SER A 94 -28.24 -3.71 43.09
C SER A 94 -28.77 -4.58 44.24
N GLN A 95 -27.87 -5.26 44.96
CA GLN A 95 -28.25 -6.04 46.15
C GLN A 95 -28.85 -5.17 47.25
N SER A 96 -28.25 -4.00 47.52
CA SER A 96 -28.74 -3.07 48.54
C SER A 96 -30.11 -2.50 48.19
N ALA A 97 -30.30 -2.09 46.93
CA ALA A 97 -31.57 -1.59 46.42
C ALA A 97 -32.65 -2.69 46.46
N HIS A 98 -32.30 -3.93 46.09
CA HIS A 98 -33.21 -5.07 46.19
C HIS A 98 -33.61 -5.36 47.65
N GLY A 99 -32.65 -5.33 48.57
CA GLY A 99 -32.91 -5.50 50.00
C GLY A 99 -33.81 -4.41 50.56
N LEU A 100 -33.62 -3.16 50.15
CA LEU A 100 -34.51 -2.05 50.51
C LEU A 100 -35.92 -2.28 49.95
N MET A 101 -36.03 -2.64 48.68
CA MET A 101 -37.31 -2.93 48.04
C MET A 101 -38.08 -4.01 48.81
N LEU A 102 -37.44 -5.13 49.15
CA LEU A 102 -38.10 -6.22 49.90
C LEU A 102 -38.60 -5.77 51.28
N LYS A 103 -37.84 -4.93 52.00
CA LYS A 103 -38.24 -4.41 53.32
C LYS A 103 -39.52 -3.58 53.27
N TYR A 104 -39.73 -2.85 52.18
CA TYR A 104 -40.88 -1.96 52.03
C TYR A 104 -41.99 -2.53 51.13
N LYS A 105 -41.74 -3.61 50.37
CA LYS A 105 -42.69 -4.19 49.41
C LYS A 105 -44.04 -4.52 50.05
N ASP A 106 -44.00 -5.17 51.21
CA ASP A 106 -45.20 -5.68 51.89
C ASP A 106 -45.49 -4.95 53.22
N LYS A 107 -44.77 -3.86 53.49
CA LYS A 107 -44.91 -3.13 54.76
C LYS A 107 -46.21 -2.34 54.75
N LYS A 108 -47.14 -2.72 55.62
CA LYS A 108 -48.42 -2.02 55.78
C LYS A 108 -48.27 -0.91 56.81
N TRP A 109 -48.85 0.25 56.53
CA TRP A 109 -48.71 1.46 57.35
C TRP A 109 -49.19 1.31 58.80
N TYR A 110 -50.01 0.30 59.08
CA TYR A 110 -50.61 0.03 60.40
C TYR A 110 -49.87 -1.05 61.22
N GLN A 111 -48.78 -1.61 60.70
CA GLN A 111 -47.94 -2.59 61.40
C GLN A 111 -46.60 -1.92 61.75
N LEU A 112 -46.59 -1.19 62.86
CA LEU A 112 -45.41 -0.54 63.43
C LEU A 112 -44.67 -1.50 64.36
#